data_AF-A0A914PY29-F1
#
_entry.id   AF-A0A914PY29-F1
#
_cell.length_a   1.000
_cell.length_b   1.000
_cell.length_c   1.000
_cell.angle_alpha   90.00
_cell.angle_beta   90.00
_cell.angle_gamma   90.00
#
_symmetry.space_group_name_H-M   'P 1'
#
loop_
_entity.id
_entity.type
_entity.pdbx_description
1 polymer ?
#
loop_
_entity_poly.entity_id
_entity_poly.type
_entity_poly.pdbx_seq_one_letter_code
_entity_poly.pdbx_strand_id
1 'polypeptide(L)'
;MSASHFVVGCYSRPPRATKAQENGLFIIKIDLQTGSLKILSKYNEVQNISFFSKFNDHLFAVTEDEQSILHRFKIRYFEARSTDFNGIERTPVLELEHSVKFDSAGACFISTIVEEGSNESVKVAVACYDDGVVKLFKSDENGIKEISNGLKLKDCVDPNSIRQEAPHAHCVLPWKGMPNTYALVDLGADRIYQVCLFFLLIRKYSSKLKLTGGTRNSPIFSTPQI
;
A
#
# COMPACT_ATOMS: atom_id res chain seq x y z
N MET A 1 -1.53 30.38 -0.38
CA MET A 1 -2.61 29.40 -0.61
C MET A 1 -2.02 28.00 -0.55
N SER A 2 -2.60 27.10 0.24
CA SER A 2 -2.09 25.73 0.41
C SER A 2 -2.51 24.87 -0.78
N ALA A 3 -1.65 24.75 -1.80
CA ALA A 3 -1.81 23.73 -2.82
C ALA A 3 -1.27 22.39 -2.28
N SER A 4 -2.04 21.32 -2.49
CA SER A 4 -1.67 19.98 -2.06
C SER A 4 -1.15 19.17 -3.25
N HIS A 5 -0.04 18.46 -3.03
CA HIS A 5 0.54 17.52 -3.98
C HIS A 5 0.01 16.12 -3.67
N PHE A 6 -0.42 15.39 -4.71
CA PHE A 6 -0.89 14.02 -4.59
C PHE A 6 -0.10 13.12 -5.54
N VAL A 7 0.10 11.87 -5.13
CA VAL A 7 0.64 10.82 -5.98
C VAL A 7 -0.50 9.95 -6.47
N VAL A 8 -0.47 9.53 -7.74
CA VAL A 8 -1.45 8.62 -8.33
C VAL A 8 -0.69 7.46 -8.95
N GLY A 9 -1.08 6.24 -8.59
CA GLY A 9 -0.62 5.00 -9.21
C GLY A 9 -1.72 4.44 -10.10
N CYS A 10 -1.31 3.75 -11.16
CA CYS A 10 -2.23 3.24 -12.17
C CYS A 10 -1.87 1.81 -12.59
N TYR A 11 -2.91 1.03 -12.90
CA TYR A 11 -2.76 -0.11 -13.79
C TYR A 11 -2.54 0.38 -15.22
N SER A 12 -1.60 -0.23 -15.91
CA SER A 12 -1.23 0.23 -17.25
C SER A 12 -1.28 -0.85 -18.32
N ARG A 13 -1.53 -2.12 -17.95
CA ARG A 13 -1.70 -3.24 -18.87
C ARG A 13 -2.85 -4.19 -18.49
N PRO A 14 -3.48 -4.87 -19.46
CA PRO A 14 -4.39 -5.98 -19.19
C PRO A 14 -3.72 -7.13 -18.42
N PRO A 15 -4.47 -7.91 -17.63
CA PRO A 15 -5.92 -7.80 -17.41
C PRO A 15 -6.31 -6.68 -16.44
N ARG A 16 -5.35 -6.07 -15.75
CA ARG A 16 -5.60 -5.09 -14.69
C ARG A 16 -6.11 -3.74 -15.21
N ALA A 17 -5.66 -3.33 -16.40
CA ALA A 17 -6.22 -2.21 -17.14
C ALA A 17 -7.10 -2.70 -18.30
N THR A 18 -8.27 -2.08 -18.49
CA THR A 18 -9.22 -2.43 -19.58
C THR A 18 -8.63 -2.17 -20.98
N LYS A 19 -7.66 -1.27 -21.07
CA LYS A 19 -6.82 -0.98 -22.25
C LYS A 19 -5.43 -0.62 -21.76
N ALA A 20 -4.41 -0.76 -22.61
CA ALA A 20 -3.11 -0.20 -22.30
C ALA A 20 -3.22 1.32 -22.10
N GLN A 21 -2.66 1.82 -21.00
CA GLN A 21 -2.67 3.25 -20.65
C GLN A 21 -1.25 3.73 -20.36
N GLU A 22 -1.08 5.03 -20.14
CA GLU A 22 0.21 5.56 -19.70
C GLU A 22 0.65 4.89 -18.40
N ASN A 23 1.92 4.48 -18.37
CA ASN A 23 2.49 3.73 -17.26
C ASN A 23 2.82 4.62 -16.07
N GLY A 24 2.73 4.02 -14.87
CA GLY A 24 3.54 4.40 -13.72
C GLY A 24 2.86 5.32 -12.70
N LEU A 25 3.64 6.29 -12.21
CA LEU A 25 3.28 7.19 -11.12
C LEU A 25 3.18 8.62 -11.61
N PHE A 26 2.14 9.32 -11.17
CA PHE A 26 1.91 10.73 -11.49
C PHE A 26 1.93 11.55 -10.21
N ILE A 27 2.62 12.70 -10.23
CA ILE A 27 2.46 13.71 -9.19
C ILE A 27 1.56 14.81 -9.73
N ILE A 28 0.45 15.03 -9.05
CA ILE A 28 -0.55 16.03 -9.42
C ILE A 28 -0.64 17.12 -8.36
N LYS A 29 -1.03 18.31 -8.80
CA LYS A 29 -1.45 19.43 -7.96
C LYS A 29 -2.96 19.58 -8.08
N ILE A 30 -3.64 19.63 -6.95
CA ILE A 30 -5.06 19.96 -6.91
C ILE A 30 -5.23 21.30 -6.22
N ASP A 31 -5.91 22.22 -6.89
CA ASP A 31 -6.46 23.41 -6.26
C ASP A 31 -7.75 23.01 -5.53
N LEU A 32 -7.70 23.03 -4.20
CA LEU A 32 -8.81 22.60 -3.36
C LEU A 32 -9.99 23.58 -3.36
N GLN A 33 -9.83 24.81 -3.86
CA GLN A 33 -10.91 25.78 -3.99
C GLN A 33 -11.65 25.61 -5.32
N THR A 34 -10.90 25.45 -6.42
CA THR A 34 -11.49 25.37 -7.76
C THR A 34 -11.73 23.95 -8.25
N GLY A 35 -11.12 22.95 -7.61
CA GLY A 35 -11.10 21.57 -8.08
C GLY A 35 -10.18 21.35 -9.30
N SER A 36 -9.44 22.37 -9.73
CA SER A 36 -8.55 22.26 -10.90
C SER A 36 -7.38 21.33 -10.61
N LEU A 37 -7.05 20.47 -11.57
CA LEU A 37 -5.95 19.49 -11.50
C LEU A 37 -4.88 19.82 -12.54
N LYS A 38 -3.62 19.79 -12.12
CA LYS A 38 -2.44 19.90 -13.00
C LYS A 38 -1.50 18.73 -12.74
N ILE A 39 -1.08 18.02 -13.79
CA ILE A 39 0.02 17.04 -13.70
C ILE A 39 1.33 17.83 -13.62
N LEU A 40 2.13 17.56 -12.59
CA LEU A 40 3.40 18.24 -12.35
C LEU A 40 4.58 17.40 -12.85
N SER A 41 4.55 16.11 -12.57
CA SER A 41 5.57 15.18 -13.04
C SER A 41 5.00 13.77 -13.20
N LYS A 42 5.73 12.94 -13.95
CA LYS A 42 5.41 11.55 -14.19
C LYS A 42 6.67 10.70 -14.12
N TYR A 43 6.52 9.47 -13.66
CA TYR A 43 7.52 8.42 -13.75
C TYR A 43 6.87 7.22 -14.46
N ASN A 44 7.34 6.87 -15.64
CA ASN A 44 6.64 5.96 -16.58
C ASN A 44 7.44 4.70 -16.95
N GLU A 45 8.55 4.43 -16.26
CA GLU A 45 9.41 3.27 -16.53
C GLU A 45 8.91 1.99 -15.85
N VAL A 46 8.02 2.11 -14.86
CA VAL A 46 7.43 0.98 -14.12
C VAL A 46 5.93 0.93 -14.38
N GLN A 47 5.37 -0.27 -14.39
CA GLN A 47 4.00 -0.56 -14.82
C GLN A 47 3.19 -1.14 -13.68
N ASN A 48 1.85 -1.12 -13.80
CA ASN A 48 0.96 -1.76 -12.84
C ASN A 48 1.24 -1.38 -11.37
N ILE A 49 1.54 -0.10 -11.11
CA ILE A 49 1.71 0.41 -9.75
C ILE A 49 0.33 0.54 -9.11
N SER A 50 -0.13 -0.54 -8.48
CA SER A 50 -1.49 -0.62 -7.92
C SER A 50 -1.62 0.07 -6.56
N PHE A 51 -0.53 0.07 -5.78
CA PHE A 51 -0.53 0.64 -4.43
C PHE A 51 0.84 1.21 -4.07
N PHE A 52 0.82 2.19 -3.16
CA PHE A 52 2.03 2.78 -2.61
C PHE A 52 1.81 3.29 -1.17
N SER A 53 2.90 3.46 -0.44
CA SER A 53 2.92 4.13 0.87
C SER A 53 4.13 5.05 0.96
N LYS A 54 4.01 6.14 1.71
CA LYS A 54 5.06 7.15 1.87
C LYS A 54 5.68 7.07 3.26
N PHE A 55 7.00 7.17 3.34
CA PHE A 55 7.75 7.39 4.58
C PHE A 55 8.83 8.44 4.33
N ASN A 56 8.81 9.55 5.07
CA ASN A 56 9.67 10.71 4.85
C ASN A 56 9.64 11.21 3.39
N ASP A 57 10.79 11.35 2.75
CA ASP A 57 10.96 11.73 1.34
C ASP A 57 10.91 10.52 0.39
N HIS A 58 10.59 9.32 0.89
CA HIS A 58 10.52 8.10 0.10
C HIS A 58 9.09 7.64 -0.14
N LEU A 59 8.85 7.10 -1.33
CA LEU A 59 7.63 6.43 -1.73
C LEU A 59 7.95 4.96 -2.03
N PHE A 60 7.26 4.06 -1.35
CA PHE A 60 7.32 2.63 -1.59
C PHE A 60 6.12 2.24 -2.46
N ALA A 61 6.34 1.55 -3.56
CA ALA A 61 5.28 1.18 -4.50
C ALA A 61 5.44 -0.27 -4.96
N VAL A 62 4.33 -0.95 -5.23
CA VAL A 62 4.33 -2.35 -5.69
C VAL A 62 3.82 -2.44 -7.11
N THR A 63 4.43 -3.33 -7.87
CA THR A 63 3.88 -3.81 -9.13
C THR A 63 3.00 -5.01 -8.87
N GLU A 64 1.75 -4.94 -9.32
CA GLU A 64 0.80 -6.04 -9.18
C GLU A 64 0.80 -6.90 -10.45
N ASP A 65 1.72 -7.85 -10.47
CA ASP A 65 1.93 -8.80 -11.56
C ASP A 65 2.13 -10.23 -11.00
N GLU A 66 2.32 -11.20 -11.90
CA GLU A 66 2.64 -12.60 -11.54
C GLU A 66 3.94 -12.72 -10.71
N GLN A 67 4.90 -11.84 -10.98
CA GLN A 67 6.09 -11.65 -10.15
C GLN A 67 6.09 -10.22 -9.64
N SER A 68 5.77 -10.05 -8.37
CA SER A 68 5.68 -8.73 -7.76
C SER A 68 7.05 -8.12 -7.51
N ILE A 69 7.11 -6.79 -7.60
CA ILE A 69 8.31 -6.00 -7.33
C ILE A 69 7.96 -4.88 -6.36
N LEU A 70 8.78 -4.69 -5.33
CA LEU A 70 8.72 -3.55 -4.42
C LEU A 70 9.77 -2.52 -4.84
N HIS A 71 9.30 -1.33 -5.17
CA HIS A 71 10.10 -0.18 -5.57
C HIS A 71 10.22 0.83 -4.43
N ARG A 72 11.37 1.49 -4.34
CA ARG A 72 11.58 2.70 -3.53
C ARG A 72 11.95 3.85 -4.45
N PHE A 73 11.13 4.89 -4.40
CA PHE A 73 11.38 6.16 -5.07
C PHE A 73 11.74 7.22 -4.04
N LYS A 74 12.62 8.14 -4.43
CA LYS A 74 12.87 9.38 -3.70
C LYS A 74 12.10 10.53 -4.34
N ILE A 75 11.44 11.32 -3.51
CA ILE A 75 10.74 12.53 -3.90
C ILE A 75 11.73 13.70 -3.83
N ARG A 76 12.19 14.19 -4.98
CA ARG A 76 13.03 15.40 -5.06
C ARG A 76 12.22 16.60 -5.52
N TYR A 77 12.73 17.79 -5.26
CA TYR A 77 12.13 19.04 -5.73
C TYR A 77 13.12 19.76 -6.64
N PHE A 78 12.69 20.08 -7.85
CA PHE A 78 13.39 21.01 -8.72
C PHE A 78 12.83 22.41 -8.50
N GLU A 79 13.74 23.36 -8.32
CA GLU A 79 13.40 24.77 -8.22
C GLU A 79 13.58 25.42 -9.59
N ALA A 80 12.51 25.99 -10.13
CA ALA A 80 12.56 26.82 -11.31
C ALA A 80 11.97 28.20 -10.99
N ARG A 81 12.52 29.25 -11.61
CA ARG A 81 11.95 30.58 -11.49
C ARG A 81 10.64 30.59 -12.27
N SER A 82 9.53 30.81 -11.57
CA SER A 82 8.21 30.91 -12.18
C SER A 82 8.16 32.18 -13.02
N THR A 83 7.87 32.03 -14.31
CA THR A 83 7.63 33.16 -15.23
C THR A 83 6.39 33.95 -14.84
N ASP A 84 5.44 33.32 -14.17
CA ASP A 84 4.08 33.85 -13.98
C ASP A 84 3.92 34.58 -12.65
N PHE A 85 4.75 34.27 -11.64
CA PHE A 85 4.55 34.74 -10.26
C PHE A 85 5.76 35.42 -9.61
N ASN A 86 6.83 35.71 -10.36
CA ASN A 86 8.04 36.34 -9.81
C ASN A 86 8.59 35.61 -8.55
N GLY A 87 8.35 34.30 -8.46
CA GLY A 87 8.66 33.45 -7.31
C GLY A 87 9.32 32.13 -7.74
N ILE A 88 9.76 31.34 -6.77
CA ILE A 88 10.35 30.01 -7.00
C ILE A 88 9.22 28.99 -7.03
N GLU A 89 9.03 28.31 -8.16
CA GLU A 89 8.15 27.14 -8.25
C GLU A 89 8.96 25.89 -7.94
N ARG A 90 8.50 25.11 -6.96
CA ARG A 90 9.07 23.83 -6.58
C ARG A 90 8.25 22.71 -7.21
N THR A 91 8.84 21.99 -8.15
CA THR A 91 8.19 20.86 -8.83
C THR A 91 8.72 19.56 -8.24
N PRO A 92 7.86 18.74 -7.59
CA PRO A 92 8.27 17.43 -7.11
C PRO A 92 8.46 16.46 -8.28
N VAL A 93 9.49 15.63 -8.19
CA VAL A 93 9.79 14.54 -9.13
C VAL A 93 10.06 13.25 -8.37
N LEU A 94 9.81 12.12 -9.02
CA LEU A 94 10.14 10.80 -8.51
C LEU A 94 11.43 10.31 -9.18
N GLU A 95 12.39 9.88 -8.37
CA GLU A 95 13.59 9.19 -8.80
C GLU A 95 13.54 7.76 -8.27
N LEU A 96 13.62 6.75 -9.13
CA LEU A 96 13.71 5.36 -8.69
C LEU A 96 15.10 5.11 -8.11
N GLU A 97 15.17 4.72 -6.84
CA GLU A 97 16.45 4.42 -6.17
C GLU A 97 16.73 2.92 -6.10
N HIS A 98 15.70 2.11 -5.82
CA HIS A 98 15.88 0.69 -5.58
C HIS A 98 14.63 -0.10 -5.97
N SER A 99 14.83 -1.34 -6.41
CA SER A 99 13.76 -2.29 -6.70
C SER A 99 14.17 -3.68 -6.21
N VAL A 100 13.26 -4.38 -5.55
CA VAL A 100 13.46 -5.78 -5.15
C VAL A 100 12.31 -6.62 -5.67
N LYS A 101 12.66 -7.64 -6.46
CA LYS A 101 11.72 -8.70 -6.86
C LYS A 101 11.61 -9.70 -5.72
N PHE A 102 10.43 -10.25 -5.50
CA PHE A 102 10.21 -11.26 -4.47
C PHE A 102 9.29 -12.37 -4.98
N ASP A 103 9.38 -13.53 -4.33
CA ASP A 103 8.68 -14.75 -4.72
C ASP A 103 7.23 -14.74 -4.20
N SER A 104 6.42 -13.82 -4.73
CA SER A 104 4.96 -13.78 -4.56
C SER A 104 4.28 -12.98 -5.67
N ALA A 105 3.06 -13.38 -6.01
CA ALA A 105 2.21 -12.77 -7.02
C ALA A 105 1.16 -11.82 -6.43
N GLY A 106 0.74 -10.84 -7.22
CA GLY A 106 -0.41 -10.00 -6.91
C GLY A 106 -0.22 -9.07 -5.70
N ALA A 107 0.97 -8.47 -5.54
CA ALA A 107 1.18 -7.45 -4.51
C ALA A 107 0.23 -6.27 -4.70
N CYS A 108 -0.71 -6.10 -3.77
CA CYS A 108 -1.86 -5.20 -3.93
C CYS A 108 -1.97 -4.13 -2.82
N PHE A 109 -1.15 -4.24 -1.77
CA PHE A 109 -1.20 -3.32 -0.65
C PHE A 109 0.16 -3.19 0.02
N ILE A 110 0.48 -1.98 0.50
CA ILE A 110 1.69 -1.68 1.24
C ILE A 110 1.33 -0.95 2.53
N SER A 111 1.96 -1.35 3.64
CA SER A 111 2.06 -0.51 4.83
C SER A 111 3.52 -0.27 5.18
N THR A 112 3.87 1.01 5.32
CA THR A 112 5.12 1.43 5.97
C THR A 112 4.95 1.40 7.49
N ILE A 113 5.90 0.78 8.17
CA ILE A 113 5.90 0.53 9.62
C ILE A 113 7.15 1.19 10.17
N VAL A 114 6.95 2.26 10.92
CA VAL A 114 8.02 3.01 11.57
C VAL A 114 8.30 2.39 12.92
N GLU A 115 9.54 1.98 13.16
CA GLU A 115 9.97 1.56 14.49
C GLU A 115 10.25 2.81 15.34
N GLU A 116 9.83 2.81 16.60
CA GLU A 116 10.10 3.93 17.50
C GLU A 116 11.60 4.21 17.58
N GLY A 117 11.96 5.49 17.37
CA GLY A 117 13.35 5.95 17.37
C GLY A 117 14.12 5.78 16.05
N SER A 118 13.53 5.16 15.02
CA SER A 118 14.15 5.04 13.69
C SER A 118 13.68 6.17 12.77
N ASN A 119 14.57 7.13 12.50
CA ASN A 119 14.32 8.19 11.51
C ASN A 119 14.77 7.79 10.09
N GLU A 120 15.63 6.77 9.96
CA GLU A 120 16.33 6.45 8.72
C GLU A 120 15.90 5.10 8.13
N SER A 121 15.45 4.16 8.96
CA SER A 121 14.99 2.85 8.51
C SER A 121 13.48 2.66 8.70
N VAL A 122 12.87 1.93 7.77
CA VAL A 122 11.44 1.64 7.79
C VAL A 122 11.20 0.18 7.40
N LYS A 123 10.23 -0.45 8.06
CA LYS A 123 9.73 -1.75 7.65
C LYS A 123 8.58 -1.59 6.68
N VAL A 124 8.50 -2.45 5.68
CA VAL A 124 7.47 -2.40 4.65
C VAL A 124 6.78 -3.75 4.64
N ALA A 125 5.50 -3.77 5.00
CA ALA A 125 4.67 -4.95 4.87
C ALA A 125 3.89 -4.89 3.55
N VAL A 126 3.92 -5.98 2.79
CA VAL A 126 3.28 -6.09 1.48
C VAL A 126 2.29 -7.24 1.51
N ALA A 127 1.02 -6.97 1.21
CA ALA A 127 0.01 -8.01 1.04
C ALA A 127 -0.05 -8.45 -0.42
N CYS A 128 0.02 -9.76 -0.64
CA CYS A 128 0.04 -10.40 -1.95
C CYS A 128 -1.26 -11.19 -2.11
N TYR A 129 -2.14 -10.70 -2.99
CA TYR A 129 -3.51 -11.18 -3.16
C TYR A 129 -3.54 -12.60 -3.71
N ASP A 130 -2.87 -12.83 -4.84
CA ASP A 130 -2.94 -14.09 -5.58
C ASP A 130 -2.34 -15.25 -4.77
N ASP A 131 -1.35 -14.94 -3.92
CA ASP A 131 -0.69 -15.92 -3.06
C ASP A 131 -1.27 -16.01 -1.63
N GLY A 132 -2.14 -15.10 -1.19
CA GLY A 132 -2.60 -15.13 0.20
C GLY A 132 -1.46 -14.99 1.21
N VAL A 133 -0.44 -14.18 0.92
CA VAL A 133 0.76 -14.03 1.77
C VAL A 133 1.02 -12.57 2.12
N VAL A 134 1.53 -12.32 3.31
CA VAL A 134 2.13 -11.04 3.67
C VAL A 134 3.64 -11.18 3.74
N LYS A 135 4.36 -10.34 3.01
CA LYS A 135 5.83 -10.25 3.01
C LYS A 135 6.28 -9.05 3.84
N LEU A 136 7.44 -9.17 4.48
CA LEU A 136 8.05 -8.09 5.26
C LEU A 136 9.43 -7.75 4.73
N PHE A 137 9.66 -6.47 4.50
CA PHE A 137 10.91 -5.91 4.03
C PHE A 137 11.42 -4.87 5.03
N LYS A 138 12.74 -4.63 5.00
CA LYS A 138 13.38 -3.48 5.61
C LYS A 138 13.95 -2.60 4.50
N SER A 139 13.79 -1.29 4.65
CA SER A 139 14.48 -0.29 3.83
C SER A 139 15.36 0.58 4.72
N ASP A 140 16.61 0.75 4.32
CA ASP A 140 17.61 1.62 4.94
C ASP A 140 18.53 2.24 3.86
N GLU A 141 19.67 2.84 4.23
CA GLU A 141 20.58 3.48 3.27
C GLU A 141 21.12 2.50 2.22
N ASN A 142 21.14 1.19 2.50
CA ASN A 142 21.68 0.16 1.61
C ASN A 142 20.63 -0.39 0.62
N GLY A 143 19.39 0.10 0.67
CA GLY A 143 18.31 -0.31 -0.23
C GLY A 143 17.20 -1.08 0.49
N ILE A 144 16.54 -1.97 -0.24
CA ILE A 144 15.40 -2.77 0.25
C ILE A 144 15.81 -4.23 0.36
N LYS A 145 15.51 -4.86 1.50
CA LYS A 145 15.79 -6.28 1.75
C LYS A 145 14.56 -6.98 2.33
N GLU A 146 14.20 -8.15 1.80
CA GLU A 146 13.21 -9.04 2.41
C GLU A 146 13.79 -9.60 3.73
N ILE A 147 13.03 -9.48 4.82
CA ILE A 147 13.48 -9.85 6.18
C ILE A 147 12.65 -10.98 6.81
N SER A 148 11.73 -11.58 6.04
CA SER A 148 10.92 -12.71 6.49
C SER A 148 10.54 -13.59 5.31
N ASN A 149 10.36 -14.89 5.52
CA ASN A 149 9.82 -15.79 4.49
C ASN A 149 8.35 -15.48 4.12
N GLY A 150 7.69 -14.60 4.89
CA GLY A 150 6.30 -14.22 4.73
C GLY A 150 5.34 -15.03 5.61
N LEU A 151 4.17 -14.48 5.83
CA LEU A 151 3.05 -15.09 6.53
C LEU A 151 2.03 -15.60 5.53
N LYS A 152 2.06 -16.90 5.22
CA LYS A 152 1.10 -17.54 4.31
C LYS A 152 -0.20 -17.87 5.06
N LEU A 153 -1.30 -17.35 4.55
CA LEU A 153 -2.65 -17.66 5.03
C LEU A 153 -3.05 -19.05 4.53
N LYS A 154 -3.93 -19.73 5.27
CA LYS A 154 -4.32 -21.12 5.00
C LYS A 154 -5.81 -21.38 5.03
N ASP A 155 -6.59 -20.40 5.47
CA ASP A 155 -8.03 -20.54 5.59
C ASP A 155 -8.68 -20.17 4.25
N CYS A 156 -9.67 -20.94 3.82
CA CYS A 156 -10.59 -20.54 2.77
C CYS A 156 -12.02 -20.69 3.30
N VAL A 157 -12.91 -19.85 2.80
CA VAL A 157 -14.35 -19.98 3.01
C VAL A 157 -14.95 -19.89 1.62
N ASP A 158 -15.73 -20.88 1.21
CA ASP A 158 -16.24 -20.98 -0.17
C ASP A 158 -17.74 -20.64 -0.30
N PRO A 159 -18.19 -19.41 0.04
CA PRO A 159 -19.51 -18.96 -0.40
C PRO A 159 -19.46 -18.31 -1.78
N ASN A 160 -18.27 -17.86 -2.25
CA ASN A 160 -18.05 -17.31 -3.58
C ASN A 160 -16.84 -17.99 -4.24
N SER A 161 -17.10 -19.08 -4.96
CA SER A 161 -16.09 -19.94 -5.59
C SER A 161 -15.26 -19.28 -6.69
N ILE A 162 -15.59 -18.06 -7.11
CA ILE A 162 -14.83 -17.31 -8.12
C ILE A 162 -13.79 -16.37 -7.47
N ARG A 163 -14.02 -15.96 -6.21
CA ARG A 163 -13.20 -14.93 -5.55
C ARG A 163 -12.62 -15.32 -4.20
N GLN A 164 -13.04 -16.48 -3.67
CA GLN A 164 -12.71 -16.97 -2.33
C GLN A 164 -12.31 -18.45 -2.39
N GLU A 165 -11.80 -18.90 -3.53
CA GLU A 165 -11.29 -20.25 -3.77
C GLU A 165 -10.03 -20.56 -2.95
N ALA A 166 -9.31 -19.51 -2.55
CA ALA A 166 -8.06 -19.57 -1.79
C ALA A 166 -7.98 -18.36 -0.82
N PRO A 167 -7.05 -18.37 0.15
CA PRO A 167 -6.75 -17.18 0.94
C PRO A 167 -6.25 -16.02 0.05
N HIS A 168 -6.69 -14.80 0.33
CA HIS A 168 -6.32 -13.60 -0.42
C HIS A 168 -5.96 -12.45 0.53
N ALA A 169 -4.66 -12.28 0.80
CA ALA A 169 -4.17 -11.21 1.66
C ALA A 169 -4.32 -9.88 0.94
N HIS A 170 -5.18 -9.00 1.45
CA HIS A 170 -5.54 -7.76 0.75
C HIS A 170 -5.13 -6.48 1.49
N CYS A 171 -4.88 -6.58 2.80
CA CYS A 171 -4.49 -5.44 3.61
C CYS A 171 -3.73 -5.91 4.84
N VAL A 172 -2.67 -5.19 5.19
CA VAL A 172 -1.93 -5.37 6.44
C VAL A 172 -1.63 -4.01 7.04
N LEU A 173 -2.07 -3.77 8.27
CA LEU A 173 -1.90 -2.49 8.94
C LEU A 173 -1.40 -2.68 10.38
N PRO A 174 -0.55 -1.78 10.90
CA PRO A 174 -0.20 -1.74 12.31
C PRO A 174 -1.46 -1.65 13.18
N TRP A 175 -1.51 -2.46 14.23
CA TRP A 175 -2.55 -2.38 15.23
C TRP A 175 -2.24 -1.24 16.20
N LYS A 176 -3.04 -0.17 16.14
CA LYS A 176 -2.82 1.03 16.95
C LYS A 176 -2.81 0.67 18.45
N GLY A 177 -1.74 1.08 19.14
CA GLY A 177 -1.57 0.85 20.58
C GLY A 177 -1.06 -0.55 20.95
N MET A 178 -0.77 -1.42 19.99
CA MET A 178 -0.16 -2.73 20.25
C MET A 178 1.13 -2.88 19.43
N PRO A 179 2.30 -2.71 20.05
CA PRO A 179 3.58 -2.88 19.37
C PRO A 179 3.68 -4.25 18.69
N ASN A 180 4.30 -4.28 17.51
CA ASN A 180 4.56 -5.50 16.72
C ASN A 180 3.31 -6.32 16.37
N THR A 181 2.12 -5.73 16.51
CA THR A 181 0.83 -6.37 16.22
C THR A 181 0.23 -5.72 14.97
N TYR A 182 -0.38 -6.53 14.11
CA TYR A 182 -0.95 -6.07 12.85
C TYR A 182 -2.35 -6.66 12.64
N ALA A 183 -3.23 -5.86 12.03
CA ALA A 183 -4.46 -6.34 11.44
C ALA A 183 -4.17 -6.81 10.02
N LEU A 184 -4.51 -8.05 9.71
CA LEU A 184 -4.36 -8.65 8.37
C LEU A 184 -5.73 -9.05 7.85
N VAL A 185 -6.15 -8.48 6.72
CA VAL A 185 -7.40 -8.81 6.05
C VAL A 185 -7.16 -9.91 5.03
N ASP A 186 -7.91 -11.00 5.18
CA ASP A 186 -8.02 -12.09 4.22
C ASP A 186 -9.39 -12.05 3.56
N LEU A 187 -9.41 -11.63 2.29
CA LEU A 187 -10.63 -11.56 1.50
C LEU A 187 -11.16 -12.96 1.18
N GLY A 188 -10.28 -13.94 1.01
CA GLY A 188 -10.61 -15.32 0.68
C GLY A 188 -11.26 -16.10 1.82
N ALA A 189 -11.13 -15.62 3.05
CA ALA A 189 -11.67 -16.29 4.24
C ALA A 189 -12.70 -15.46 5.01
N ASP A 190 -13.06 -14.26 4.54
CA ASP A 190 -13.88 -13.28 5.26
C ASP A 190 -13.39 -13.03 6.69
N ARG A 191 -12.08 -12.84 6.85
CA ARG A 191 -11.43 -12.76 8.17
C ARG A 191 -10.49 -11.58 8.30
N ILE A 192 -10.39 -11.10 9.53
CA ILE A 192 -9.34 -10.18 9.98
C ILE A 192 -8.53 -10.90 11.05
N TYR A 193 -7.26 -11.11 10.81
CA TYR A 193 -6.33 -11.72 11.75
C TYR A 193 -5.60 -10.65 12.55
N GLN A 194 -5.34 -10.95 13.82
CA GLN A 194 -4.37 -10.23 14.62
C GLN A 194 -3.06 -11.02 14.62
N VAL A 195 -2.02 -10.47 14.00
CA VAL A 195 -0.77 -11.21 13.77
C VAL A 195 0.42 -10.47 14.36
N CYS A 196 1.43 -11.24 14.77
CA CYS A 196 2.75 -10.71 15.10
C CYS A 196 3.73 -11.16 14.02
N LEU A 197 4.11 -10.23 13.14
CA LEU A 197 4.93 -10.55 11.95
C LEU A 197 6.39 -10.90 12.30
N PHE A 198 6.85 -10.59 13.51
CA PHE A 198 8.21 -10.92 13.97
C PHE A 198 8.39 -12.38 14.39
N PHE A 199 7.32 -13.02 14.85
CA PHE A 199 7.35 -14.40 15.35
C PHE A 199 6.62 -15.39 14.42
N LEU A 200 6.16 -14.94 13.24
CA LEU A 200 5.25 -15.70 12.37
C LEU A 200 4.08 -16.33 13.15
N LEU A 201 3.64 -15.67 14.23
CA LEU A 201 2.62 -16.19 15.11
C LEU A 201 1.27 -15.57 14.74
N ILE A 202 0.33 -16.43 14.33
CA ILE A 202 -1.05 -16.04 14.04
C ILE A 202 -1.89 -16.25 15.30
N ARG A 203 -2.50 -15.19 15.83
CA ARG A 203 -3.61 -15.31 16.77
C ARG A 203 -4.90 -15.07 16.01
N LYS A 204 -5.71 -16.12 15.87
CA LYS A 204 -6.99 -16.03 15.19
C LYS A 204 -7.98 -15.28 16.08
N TYR A 205 -8.38 -14.09 15.65
CA TYR A 205 -9.55 -13.42 16.18
C TYR A 205 -10.69 -13.63 15.20
N SER A 206 -11.72 -14.35 15.63
CA SER A 206 -12.94 -14.57 14.85
C SER A 206 -14.10 -13.91 15.59
N SER A 207 -14.22 -12.58 15.50
CA SER A 207 -15.54 -11.99 15.62
C SER A 207 -16.22 -12.24 14.27
N LYS A 208 -17.28 -13.08 14.24
CA LYS A 208 -18.19 -13.08 13.10
C LYS A 208 -18.85 -11.71 13.07
N LEU A 209 -18.24 -10.75 12.37
CA LEU A 209 -18.92 -9.54 11.96
C LEU A 209 -19.97 -10.00 10.95
N LYS A 210 -21.17 -10.31 11.46
CA LYS A 210 -22.36 -10.37 10.61
C LYS A 210 -22.52 -8.97 10.04
N LEU A 211 -22.01 -8.76 8.84
CA LEU A 211 -22.51 -7.71 7.97
C LEU A 211 -23.97 -8.10 7.70
N THR A 212 -24.88 -7.63 8.56
CA THR A 212 -26.31 -7.72 8.29
C THR A 212 -26.55 -6.90 7.03
N GLY A 213 -26.86 -7.58 5.93
CA GLY A 213 -27.33 -6.95 4.71
C GLY A 213 -28.38 -5.88 5.05
N GLY A 214 -28.23 -4.71 4.44
CA GLY A 214 -28.95 -3.51 4.80
C GLY A 214 -30.46 -3.73 4.93
N THR A 215 -30.95 -3.55 6.14
CA THR A 215 -32.18 -2.79 6.37
C THR A 215 -31.82 -1.70 7.38
N ARG A 216 -32.30 -0.48 7.12
CA ARG A 216 -32.03 0.74 7.89
C ARG A 216 -32.19 0.48 9.38
N ASN A 217 -31.09 0.36 10.12
CA ASN A 217 -30.94 0.80 11.51
C ASN A 217 -29.47 0.65 11.90
N SER A 218 -28.85 1.77 12.22
CA SER A 218 -27.44 1.90 12.61
C SER A 218 -27.12 1.02 13.82
N PRO A 219 -26.00 0.27 13.84
CA PRO A 219 -25.58 -0.42 15.05
C PRO A 219 -25.04 0.59 16.08
N ILE A 220 -25.63 0.55 17.27
CA ILE A 220 -25.15 1.25 18.46
C ILE A 220 -23.88 0.53 18.94
N PHE A 221 -22.77 1.26 19.01
CA PHE A 221 -21.56 0.79 19.67
C PHE A 221 -21.76 0.84 21.19
N SER A 222 -21.76 -0.31 21.86
CA SER A 222 -21.55 -0.37 23.30
C SER A 222 -20.05 -0.44 23.57
N THR A 223 -19.50 0.60 24.18
CA THR A 223 -18.15 0.62 24.75
C THR A 223 -18.03 -0.41 25.89
N PRO A 224 -16.95 -1.21 25.96
CA PRO A 224 -16.65 -1.98 27.16
C PRO A 224 -16.30 -1.02 28.30
N GLN A 225 -16.90 -1.22 29.48
CA GLN A 225 -16.42 -0.59 30.71
C GLN A 225 -15.09 -1.23 31.12
N ILE A 226 -14.24 -0.37 31.69
CA ILE A 226 -12.82 -0.57 32.07
C ILE A 226 -12.62 -1.82 32.92
#